data_AF-A0A640W1W5-F1
#
_entry.id   AF-A0A640W1W5-F1
#
_cell.length_a   1.000
_cell.length_b   1.000
_cell.length_c   1.000
_cell.angle_alpha   90.00
_cell.angle_beta   90.00
_cell.angle_gamma   90.00
#
_symmetry.space_group_name_H-M   'P 1'
#
loop_
_entity.id
_entity.type
_entity.pdbx_description
1 polymer ?
#
loop_
_entity_poly.entity_id
_entity_poly.type
_entity_poly.pdbx_seq_one_letter_code
_entity_poly.pdbx_strand_id
1 'polypeptide(L)' 'MDEMCEICGVRKAKYECIRCGRKVCADDFWVMLGLCKLCVPESQYKEWKKKMMK' A
#
# COMPACT_ATOMS: atom_id res chain seq x y z
N MET A 1 -17.26 -11.93 6.74
CA MET A 1 -15.83 -12.33 6.85
C MET A 1 -15.02 -11.05 6.82
N ASP A 2 -14.36 -10.71 7.92
CA ASP A 2 -13.42 -9.58 7.94
C ASP A 2 -12.12 -10.03 7.27
N GLU A 3 -11.76 -9.40 6.16
CA GLU A 3 -10.51 -9.68 5.47
C GLU A 3 -9.36 -9.02 6.23
N MET A 4 -8.34 -9.82 6.59
CA MET A 4 -7.13 -9.32 7.24
C MET A 4 -6.14 -8.80 6.20
N CYS A 5 -5.24 -7.92 6.64
CA CYS A 5 -4.17 -7.43 5.79
C CYS A 5 -3.32 -8.61 5.29
N GLU A 6 -3.26 -8.80 3.98
CA GLU A 6 -2.47 -9.86 3.36
C GLU A 6 -0.95 -9.63 3.48
N ILE A 7 -0.53 -8.45 3.96
CA ILE A 7 0.89 -8.11 4.17
C ILE A 7 1.31 -8.42 5.61
N CYS A 8 0.65 -7.82 6.61
CA CYS A 8 1.04 -8.00 8.00
C CYS A 8 0.26 -9.08 8.74
N GLY A 9 -0.93 -9.48 8.27
CA GLY A 9 -1.78 -10.48 8.94
C GLY A 9 -2.34 -10.06 10.31
N VAL A 10 -1.92 -8.93 10.87
CA VAL A 10 -2.31 -8.49 12.22
C VAL A 10 -3.55 -7.59 12.20
N ARG A 11 -3.64 -6.69 11.23
CA ARG A 11 -4.67 -5.64 11.16
C ARG A 11 -5.73 -5.99 10.11
N LYS A 12 -6.97 -5.53 10.32
CA LYS A 12 -8.03 -5.66 9.30
C LYS A 12 -7.65 -4.91 8.03
N ALA A 13 -7.85 -5.54 6.87
CA ALA A 13 -7.72 -4.89 5.59
C ALA A 13 -8.81 -3.85 5.42
N LYS A 14 -8.43 -2.66 4.97
CA LYS A 14 -9.34 -1.54 4.70
C LYS A 14 -9.23 -1.04 3.27
N TYR A 15 -8.13 -1.36 2.59
CA TYR A 15 -7.81 -0.87 1.26
C TYR A 15 -7.43 -2.03 0.35
N GLU A 16 -7.62 -1.85 -0.95
CA GLU A 16 -7.23 -2.81 -1.98
C GLU A 16 -6.20 -2.16 -2.91
N CYS A 17 -5.11 -2.86 -3.17
CA CYS A 17 -4.07 -2.38 -4.07
C CYS A 17 -4.53 -2.43 -5.52
N ILE A 18 -4.57 -1.29 -6.21
CA ILE A 18 -5.03 -1.23 -7.62
C ILE A 18 -4.11 -1.99 -8.59
N ARG A 19 -2.87 -2.29 -8.19
CA ARG A 19 -1.88 -2.97 -9.04
C ARG A 19 -1.86 -4.49 -8.87
N CYS A 20 -2.02 -4.98 -7.65
CA CYS A 20 -1.96 -6.43 -7.36
C CYS A 20 -3.25 -7.02 -6.79
N GLY A 21 -4.26 -6.20 -6.51
CA GLY A 21 -5.55 -6.63 -5.95
C GLY A 21 -5.50 -7.03 -4.47
N ARG A 22 -4.34 -6.95 -3.80
CA ARG A 22 -4.22 -7.37 -2.39
C ARG A 22 -4.98 -6.46 -1.45
N LYS A 23 -5.64 -7.05 -0.47
CA LYS A 23 -6.33 -6.36 0.62
C LYS A 23 -5.38 -6.10 1.78
N VAL A 24 -5.21 -4.82 2.10
CA VAL A 24 -4.17 -4.35 3.01
C VAL A 24 -4.72 -3.35 4.02
N CYS A 25 -4.05 -3.24 5.16
CA CYS A 25 -4.39 -2.26 6.19
C CYS A 25 -3.85 -0.86 5.82
N ALA A 26 -4.31 0.17 6.53
CA ALA A 26 -3.92 1.57 6.31
C ALA A 26 -2.40 1.82 6.40
N ASP A 27 -1.68 0.98 7.13
CA ASP A 27 -0.25 1.12 7.35
C ASP A 27 0.56 0.54 6.19
N ASP A 28 0.10 -0.59 5.63
CA ASP A 28 0.73 -1.27 4.49
C ASP A 28 0.23 -0.77 3.14
N PHE A 29 -0.58 0.30 3.14
CA PHE A 29 -1.19 0.91 1.98
C PHE A 29 -0.79 2.38 1.81
N TRP A 30 -0.22 2.70 0.66
CA TRP A 30 0.05 4.06 0.23
C TRP A 30 -1.23 4.71 -0.30
N VAL A 31 -2.01 5.32 0.59
CA VAL A 31 -3.28 5.99 0.25
C VAL A 31 -3.11 7.02 -0.87
N MET A 32 -2.00 7.77 -0.87
CA MET A 32 -1.70 8.77 -1.90
C MET A 32 -1.48 8.19 -3.30
N LEU A 33 -1.09 6.91 -3.40
CA LEU A 33 -0.80 6.23 -4.66
C LEU A 33 -1.85 5.16 -5.03
N GLY A 34 -2.69 4.74 -4.08
CA GLY A 34 -3.57 3.59 -4.25
C GLY A 34 -2.85 2.24 -4.27
N LEU A 35 -1.62 2.16 -3.76
CA LEU A 35 -0.73 0.99 -3.90
C LEU A 35 -0.26 0.46 -2.56
N CYS A 36 -0.05 -0.86 -2.44
CA CYS A 36 0.52 -1.44 -1.23
C CYS A 36 2.05 -1.34 -1.17
N LYS A 37 2.64 -1.46 0.03
CA LYS A 37 4.09 -1.45 0.26
C LYS A 37 4.86 -2.53 -0.52
N LEU A 38 4.23 -3.66 -0.84
CA LEU A 38 4.83 -4.70 -1.69
C LEU A 38 4.97 -4.27 -3.16
N CYS A 39 4.01 -3.49 -3.66
CA CYS A 39 4.04 -2.99 -5.04
C CYS A 39 4.95 -1.78 -5.20
N VAL A 40 5.05 -0.96 -4.15
CA VAL A 40 5.93 0.21 -4.10
C VAL A 40 6.73 0.14 -2.80
N PRO A 41 7.94 -0.44 -2.83
CA PRO A 41 8.82 -0.41 -1.67
C PRO A 41 9.20 1.03 -1.34
N GLU A 42 9.50 1.30 -0.07
CA GLU A 42 9.82 2.66 0.42
C GLU A 42 10.93 3.36 -0.37
N SER A 43 11.90 2.60 -0.90
CA SER A 43 12.98 3.12 -1.74
C SER A 43 12.44 3.76 -3.03
N GLN A 44 11.45 3.14 -3.67
CA GLN A 44 10.80 3.66 -4.87
C GLN A 44 9.85 4.82 -4.54
N TYR A 45 9.17 4.75 -3.39
CA TYR A 45 8.27 5.81 -2.93
C TYR A 45 8.99 7.14 -2.73
N LYS A 46 10.19 7.12 -2.12
CA LYS A 46 11.00 8.33 -1.91
C LYS A 46 11.37 9.01 -3.23
N GLU A 47 11.76 8.23 -4.23
CA GLU A 47 12.11 8.76 -5.55
C GLU A 47 10.89 9.34 -6.29
N TRP A 48 9.73 8.67 -6.22
CA TRP A 48 8.48 9.17 -6.78
C TRP A 48 8.02 10.47 -6.12
N LYS A 49 8.07 10.55 -4.79
CA LYS A 49 7.72 11.77 -4.05
C LYS A 49 8.62 12.95 -4.45
N LYS A 50 9.89 12.69 -4.72
CA LYS A 50 10.86 13.71 -5.15
C LYS A 50 10.58 14.22 -6.57
N LYS A 51 10.10 13.34 -7.46
CA LYS A 51 9.76 13.68 -8.85
C LYS A 51 8.46 14.48 -9.00
N MET A 52 7.47 14.28 -8.13
CA MET A 52 6.16 14.95 -8.22
C MET A 52 6.15 16.40 -7.72
N MET A 53 7.25 16.89 -7.14
CA MET A 53 7.35 18.25 -6.57
C MET A 53 8.24 19.18 -7.40
N LYS A 54 8.41 18.88 -8.70
CA LYS A 54 9.22 19.65 -9.65
C LYS A 54 8.38 20.13 -10.81
#